data_AF-A0A1I4DYN2-F1
#
_entry.id   AF-A0A1I4DYN2-F1
#
_cell.length_a   1.000
_cell.length_b   1.000
_cell.length_c   1.000
_cell.angle_alpha   90.00
_cell.angle_beta   90.00
_cell.angle_gamma   90.00
#
_symmetry.space_group_name_H-M   'P 1'
#
loop_
_entity.id
_entity.type
_entity.pdbx_description
1 polymer ?
#
loop_
_entity_poly.entity_id
_entity_poly.type
_entity_poly.pdbx_seq_one_letter_code
_entity_poly.pdbx_strand_id
1 'polypeptide(L)'
;MRKSLTLLVLMTSLAACRAASPGDAEPQATASAPAAQTQPNPQQEVPVNNLSVTPQQDDLSRFIPAGSKQLAVQRADLDGDGREDAVLVIDPPAQPDAKLGEGAPRTVVVLIRDAAGKLQAVKRSERLVPCAKCGGIAGDPFGYVRAYAGGFTVLIEGGSRERWSDEFGFAYSAEQQDWLLEKAVRSVVDTDTGEDKRLDLQRKDFGAIRLEEFDRDKLPSVEGT
;
A
#
# COMPACT_ATOMS: atom_id res chain seq x y z
N MET A 1 26.17 -31.30 65.24
CA MET A 1 25.14 -30.81 66.19
C MET A 1 24.52 -29.53 65.63
N ARG A 2 23.26 -29.17 66.01
CA ARG A 2 22.58 -27.84 65.90
C ARG A 2 22.94 -26.96 64.68
N LYS A 3 22.11 -26.70 63.66
CA LYS A 3 20.63 -26.63 63.49
C LYS A 3 19.94 -25.44 64.19
N SER A 4 19.74 -24.35 63.42
CA SER A 4 18.70 -23.28 63.42
C SER A 4 19.14 -22.27 62.33
N LEU A 5 18.38 -21.76 61.35
CA LEU A 5 16.94 -21.55 61.11
C LEU A 5 16.33 -20.33 61.84
N THR A 6 15.40 -19.64 61.14
CA THR A 6 14.66 -18.40 61.48
C THR A 6 15.32 -17.11 60.93
N LEU A 7 14.61 -16.16 60.30
CA LEU A 7 13.36 -16.17 59.51
C LEU A 7 13.34 -14.86 58.70
N LEU A 8 13.07 -14.88 57.39
CA LEU A 8 12.97 -13.66 56.58
C LEU A 8 11.51 -13.17 56.55
N VAL A 9 11.28 -11.94 57.00
CA VAL A 9 10.00 -11.24 56.87
C VAL A 9 10.24 -9.90 56.19
N LEU A 10 9.69 -9.74 54.99
CA LEU A 10 9.66 -8.46 54.27
C LEU A 10 8.19 -8.11 54.02
N MET A 11 7.75 -6.94 54.48
CA MET A 11 6.33 -6.57 54.43
C MET A 11 5.89 -6.20 53.01
N THR A 12 4.65 -6.57 52.67
CA THR A 12 3.95 -6.11 51.47
C THR A 12 3.30 -4.75 51.72
N SER A 13 3.37 -3.86 50.72
CA SER A 13 2.61 -2.61 50.70
C SER A 13 1.98 -2.42 49.32
N LEU A 14 0.66 -2.66 49.22
CA LEU A 14 -0.09 -2.39 47.99
C LEU A 14 -0.31 -0.88 47.86
N ALA A 15 -0.01 -0.32 46.70
CA ALA A 15 -0.40 1.04 46.34
C ALA A 15 -1.51 0.97 45.28
N ALA A 16 -2.75 1.25 45.69
CA ALA A 16 -3.90 1.27 44.80
C ALA A 16 -4.85 2.42 45.14
N CYS A 17 -5.24 3.16 44.09
CA CYS A 17 -6.41 4.05 43.99
C CYS A 17 -6.70 5.04 45.13
N ARG A 18 -6.59 6.34 44.80
CA ARG A 18 -7.75 7.24 45.00
C ARG A 18 -7.79 8.36 43.98
N ALA A 19 -8.93 8.50 43.30
CA ALA A 19 -9.29 9.74 42.63
C ALA A 19 -9.76 10.77 43.66
N ALA A 20 -9.60 12.06 43.35
CA ALA A 20 -10.07 13.16 44.19
C ALA A 20 -11.06 14.03 43.40
N SER A 21 -12.17 14.40 44.04
CA SER A 21 -13.16 15.33 43.51
C SER A 21 -13.94 15.98 44.66
N PRO A 22 -13.96 17.33 44.72
CA PRO A 22 -15.04 18.11 45.32
C PRO A 22 -15.61 19.13 44.31
N GLY A 23 -16.81 19.70 44.52
CA GLY A 23 -17.73 19.52 45.65
C GLY A 23 -18.42 20.81 46.09
N ASP A 24 -19.20 21.41 45.17
CA ASP A 24 -20.33 22.34 45.40
C ASP A 24 -20.15 23.75 46.03
N ALA A 25 -21.17 24.59 45.74
CA ALA A 25 -21.62 25.84 46.40
C ALA A 25 -21.07 27.23 45.98
N GLU A 26 -21.91 27.97 45.25
CA GLU A 26 -22.03 29.45 45.12
C GLU A 26 -23.00 30.03 46.22
N PRO A 27 -23.43 31.33 46.26
CA PRO A 27 -23.16 32.55 45.45
C PRO A 27 -22.57 33.70 46.35
N GLN A 28 -22.56 35.03 46.12
CA GLN A 28 -23.16 36.04 45.20
C GLN A 28 -22.08 37.11 44.85
N ALA A 29 -22.12 37.98 43.82
CA ALA A 29 -23.14 38.53 42.88
C ALA A 29 -23.65 39.97 43.17
N THR A 30 -23.00 40.97 42.56
CA THR A 30 -23.58 42.28 42.14
C THR A 30 -22.73 42.89 41.01
N ALA A 31 -23.22 43.71 40.05
CA ALA A 31 -24.46 43.76 39.27
C ALA A 31 -24.43 45.08 38.43
N SER A 32 -24.48 45.04 37.10
CA SER A 32 -24.89 46.18 36.25
C SER A 32 -25.14 45.74 34.79
N ALA A 33 -26.17 46.33 34.16
CA ALA A 33 -26.70 46.07 32.82
C ALA A 33 -27.47 47.35 32.38
N PRO A 34 -27.96 47.53 31.13
CA PRO A 34 -28.08 46.60 29.99
C PRO A 34 -27.24 47.11 28.76
N ALA A 35 -27.48 46.87 27.45
CA ALA A 35 -28.63 46.30 26.75
C ALA A 35 -28.31 45.73 25.33
N ALA A 36 -29.29 44.97 24.81
CA ALA A 36 -29.72 44.88 23.41
C ALA A 36 -28.71 44.75 22.25
N GLN A 37 -28.52 43.50 21.81
CA GLN A 37 -28.69 43.02 20.43
C GLN A 37 -27.97 43.70 19.25
N THR A 38 -27.06 42.93 18.62
CA THR A 38 -27.01 42.83 17.15
C THR A 38 -26.66 41.39 16.74
N GLN A 39 -27.46 40.75 15.89
CA GLN A 39 -27.11 39.47 15.25
C GLN A 39 -26.31 39.73 13.96
N PRO A 40 -25.25 38.96 13.66
CA PRO A 40 -24.68 38.92 12.31
C PRO A 40 -25.72 38.37 11.31
N ASN A 41 -25.98 39.12 10.25
CA ASN A 41 -26.96 38.80 9.21
C ASN A 41 -26.44 37.67 8.28
N PRO A 42 -27.21 36.60 7.99
CA PRO A 42 -26.77 35.50 7.11
C PRO A 42 -26.86 35.85 5.61
N GLN A 43 -26.35 37.02 5.21
CA GLN A 43 -26.23 37.43 3.80
C GLN A 43 -24.94 38.25 3.57
N GLN A 44 -23.81 37.55 3.53
CA GLN A 44 -22.59 38.09 2.94
C GLN A 44 -21.69 36.95 2.43
N GLU A 45 -22.03 36.45 1.24
CA GLU A 45 -21.21 35.48 0.52
C GLU A 45 -19.90 36.17 0.08
N VAL A 46 -18.80 35.84 0.75
CA VAL A 46 -17.48 35.95 0.11
C VAL A 46 -17.43 34.91 -1.02
N PRO A 47 -17.07 35.31 -2.27
CA PRO A 47 -16.96 34.38 -3.37
C PRO A 47 -15.71 33.51 -3.17
N VAL A 48 -15.89 32.41 -2.44
CA VAL A 48 -14.97 31.27 -2.52
C VAL A 48 -15.02 30.74 -3.94
N ASN A 49 -14.01 31.13 -4.73
CA ASN A 49 -13.73 30.50 -6.02
C ASN A 49 -13.36 29.04 -5.76
N ASN A 50 -14.38 28.18 -5.65
CA ASN A 50 -14.24 26.75 -5.83
C ASN A 50 -13.79 26.51 -7.27
N LEU A 51 -12.48 26.58 -7.48
CA LEU A 51 -11.79 25.87 -8.54
C LEU A 51 -11.95 24.38 -8.25
N SER A 52 -13.16 23.89 -8.52
CA SER A 52 -13.47 22.47 -8.66
C SER A 52 -12.64 21.97 -9.83
N VAL A 53 -11.40 21.57 -9.54
CA VAL A 53 -10.58 20.79 -10.46
C VAL A 53 -11.26 19.43 -10.57
N THR A 54 -12.24 19.36 -11.48
CA THR A 54 -12.86 18.12 -11.90
C THR A 54 -11.73 17.17 -12.27
N PRO A 55 -11.63 15.97 -11.64
CA PRO A 55 -10.60 15.02 -11.99
C PRO A 55 -10.61 14.79 -13.50
N GLN A 56 -9.48 15.03 -14.15
CA GLN A 56 -9.32 14.80 -15.58
C GLN A 56 -9.59 13.31 -15.82
N GLN A 57 -10.79 12.98 -16.30
CA GLN A 57 -11.22 11.59 -16.43
C GLN A 57 -10.51 10.96 -17.64
N ASP A 58 -9.27 10.53 -17.41
CA ASP A 58 -8.41 9.93 -18.43
C ASP A 58 -9.11 8.71 -19.04
N ASP A 59 -9.19 8.68 -20.38
CA ASP A 59 -9.57 7.46 -21.09
C ASP A 59 -8.43 6.45 -21.02
N LEU A 60 -8.52 5.55 -20.04
CA LEU A 60 -7.60 4.43 -19.86
C LEU A 60 -7.85 3.29 -20.88
N SER A 61 -9.01 3.26 -21.56
CA SER A 61 -9.37 2.16 -22.46
C SER A 61 -8.38 2.03 -23.62
N ARG A 62 -7.82 3.17 -24.09
CA ARG A 62 -6.80 3.24 -25.13
C ARG A 62 -5.49 2.49 -24.82
N PHE A 63 -5.25 2.09 -23.56
CA PHE A 63 -4.07 1.33 -23.15
C PHE A 63 -4.34 -0.18 -22.98
N ILE A 64 -5.61 -0.58 -22.99
CA ILE A 64 -6.11 -1.92 -22.67
C ILE A 64 -6.39 -2.66 -23.98
N PRO A 65 -5.67 -3.77 -24.30
CA PRO A 65 -5.92 -4.51 -25.53
C PRO A 65 -7.33 -5.12 -25.57
N ALA A 66 -7.93 -5.24 -26.76
CA ALA A 66 -9.28 -5.76 -26.93
C ALA A 66 -9.49 -7.12 -26.23
N GLY A 67 -10.59 -7.26 -25.49
CA GLY A 67 -10.91 -8.45 -24.68
C GLY A 67 -10.19 -8.54 -23.32
N SER A 68 -9.21 -7.67 -23.06
CA SER A 68 -8.55 -7.53 -21.75
C SER A 68 -9.39 -6.65 -20.82
N LYS A 69 -9.04 -6.60 -19.53
CA LYS A 69 -9.72 -5.78 -18.52
C LYS A 69 -8.71 -4.94 -17.74
N GLN A 70 -9.15 -3.79 -17.24
CA GLN A 70 -8.47 -3.12 -16.12
C GLN A 70 -8.69 -3.96 -14.86
N LEU A 71 -7.61 -4.48 -14.27
CA LEU A 71 -7.65 -5.16 -12.98
C LEU A 71 -7.53 -4.14 -11.83
N ALA A 72 -6.56 -3.24 -11.96
CA ALA A 72 -6.33 -2.18 -10.99
C ALA A 72 -5.74 -0.94 -11.69
N VAL A 73 -6.02 0.23 -11.12
CA VAL A 73 -5.28 1.46 -11.42
C VAL A 73 -4.96 2.17 -10.11
N GLN A 74 -3.75 2.73 -10.02
CA GLN A 74 -3.32 3.60 -8.93
C GLN A 74 -2.67 4.86 -9.51
N ARG A 75 -2.75 5.97 -8.78
CA ARG A 75 -2.35 7.30 -9.24
C ARG A 75 -1.41 7.95 -8.23
N ALA A 76 -0.37 8.59 -8.74
CA ALA A 76 0.62 9.38 -8.01
C ALA A 76 1.45 10.17 -9.02
N ASP A 77 2.31 11.08 -8.55
CA ASP A 77 3.43 11.62 -9.33
C ASP A 77 4.53 10.54 -9.41
N LEU A 78 4.76 9.92 -10.56
CA LEU A 78 5.59 8.71 -10.67
C LEU A 78 7.04 8.99 -11.08
N ASP A 79 7.32 10.09 -11.77
CA ASP A 79 8.68 10.52 -12.14
C ASP A 79 9.19 11.76 -11.37
N GLY A 80 8.32 12.43 -10.60
CA GLY A 80 8.67 13.57 -9.74
C GLY A 80 8.46 14.93 -10.40
N ASP A 81 7.74 15.03 -11.51
CA ASP A 81 7.51 16.28 -12.24
C ASP A 81 6.27 17.08 -11.81
N GLY A 82 5.54 16.59 -10.81
CA GLY A 82 4.40 17.27 -10.19
C GLY A 82 3.04 17.04 -10.87
N ARG A 83 2.95 16.15 -11.86
CA ARG A 83 1.69 15.77 -12.52
C ARG A 83 1.18 14.42 -11.99
N GLU A 84 -0.13 14.19 -12.08
CA GLU A 84 -0.70 12.91 -11.64
C GLU A 84 -0.64 11.87 -12.77
N ASP A 85 0.23 10.88 -12.60
CA ASP A 85 0.44 9.72 -13.45
C ASP A 85 -0.40 8.52 -12.98
N ALA A 86 -0.25 7.37 -13.65
CA ALA A 86 -0.89 6.13 -13.21
C ALA A 86 -0.05 4.87 -13.44
N VAL A 87 -0.20 3.90 -12.52
CA VAL A 87 0.16 2.49 -12.75
C VAL A 87 -1.12 1.73 -13.04
N LEU A 88 -1.17 1.08 -14.20
CA LEU A 88 -2.31 0.30 -14.69
C LEU A 88 -1.92 -1.19 -14.74
N VAL A 89 -2.73 -2.04 -14.11
CA VAL A 89 -2.60 -3.51 -14.19
C VAL A 89 -3.71 -4.05 -15.08
N ILE A 90 -3.33 -4.82 -16.10
CA ILE A 90 -4.22 -5.35 -17.13
C ILE A 90 -4.35 -6.87 -16.97
N ASP A 91 -5.59 -7.33 -16.78
CA ASP A 91 -5.95 -8.75 -16.85
C ASP A 91 -6.15 -9.13 -18.33
N PRO A 92 -5.38 -10.09 -18.89
CA PRO A 92 -5.50 -10.47 -20.30
C PRO A 92 -6.86 -11.17 -20.58
N PRO A 93 -7.23 -11.39 -21.86
CA PRO A 93 -8.44 -12.11 -22.20
C PRO A 93 -8.45 -13.51 -21.56
N ALA A 94 -9.54 -13.86 -20.88
CA ALA A 94 -9.65 -15.11 -20.15
C ALA A 94 -9.54 -16.31 -21.10
N GLN A 95 -8.62 -17.23 -20.80
CA GLN A 95 -8.47 -18.50 -21.50
C GLN A 95 -9.43 -19.53 -20.87
N PRO A 96 -10.49 -19.98 -21.57
CA PRO A 96 -11.56 -20.78 -20.96
C PRO A 96 -11.05 -22.06 -20.31
N ASP A 97 -10.25 -22.83 -21.06
CA ASP A 97 -9.80 -24.18 -20.70
C ASP A 97 -8.51 -24.21 -19.86
N ALA A 98 -7.96 -23.04 -19.51
CA ALA A 98 -6.74 -22.96 -18.70
C ALA A 98 -6.94 -23.57 -17.30
N LYS A 99 -6.05 -24.48 -16.90
CA LYS A 99 -6.07 -25.15 -15.59
C LYS A 99 -5.44 -24.29 -14.50
N LEU A 100 -5.34 -24.83 -13.29
CA LEU A 100 -4.56 -24.22 -12.22
C LEU A 100 -3.08 -24.14 -12.64
N GLY A 101 -2.45 -22.99 -12.42
CA GLY A 101 -1.08 -22.70 -12.89
C GLY A 101 -0.97 -22.33 -14.38
N GLU A 102 -2.06 -22.36 -15.15
CA GLU A 102 -2.05 -22.03 -16.59
C GLU A 102 -2.72 -20.69 -16.88
N GLY A 103 -2.15 -19.93 -17.82
CA GLY A 103 -2.71 -18.68 -18.34
C GLY A 103 -1.63 -17.68 -18.74
N ALA A 104 -2.02 -16.64 -19.48
CA ALA A 104 -1.12 -15.51 -19.75
C ALA A 104 -0.85 -14.72 -18.45
N PRO A 105 0.38 -14.20 -18.24
CA PRO A 105 0.67 -13.26 -17.16
C PRO A 105 -0.01 -11.91 -17.41
N ARG A 106 -0.01 -11.05 -16.39
CA ARG A 106 -0.68 -9.74 -16.44
C ARG A 106 0.29 -8.63 -16.77
N THR A 107 -0.11 -7.72 -17.65
CA THR A 107 0.69 -6.56 -18.02
C THR A 107 0.55 -5.47 -16.96
N VAL A 108 1.66 -5.09 -16.32
CA VAL A 108 1.78 -3.84 -15.55
C VAL A 108 2.28 -2.75 -16.50
N VAL A 109 1.64 -1.59 -16.49
CA VAL A 109 1.94 -0.45 -17.38
C VAL A 109 2.15 0.81 -16.55
N VAL A 110 3.25 1.52 -16.78
CA VAL A 110 3.45 2.88 -16.26
C VAL A 110 2.95 3.88 -17.30
N LEU A 111 2.05 4.76 -16.87
CA LEU A 111 1.39 5.79 -17.67
C LEU A 111 1.80 7.17 -17.14
N ILE A 112 2.64 7.91 -17.86
CA ILE A 112 3.13 9.25 -17.44
C ILE A 112 2.36 10.34 -18.18
N ARG A 113 1.99 11.42 -17.50
CA ARG A 113 1.24 12.54 -18.06
C ARG A 113 2.18 13.48 -18.79
N ASP A 114 2.04 13.61 -20.10
CA ASP A 114 2.81 14.59 -20.88
C ASP A 114 2.44 16.05 -20.52
N ALA A 115 3.24 17.01 -21.00
CA ALA A 115 3.01 18.43 -20.80
C ALA A 115 1.75 18.98 -21.53
N ALA A 116 1.09 18.16 -22.36
CA ALA A 116 -0.23 18.45 -22.94
C ALA A 116 -1.38 17.83 -22.11
N GLY A 117 -1.08 17.34 -20.90
CA GLY A 117 -2.04 16.81 -19.93
C GLY A 117 -2.47 15.36 -20.17
N LYS A 118 -1.86 14.63 -21.12
CA LYS A 118 -2.31 13.29 -21.52
C LYS A 118 -1.38 12.22 -20.95
N LEU A 119 -1.96 11.22 -20.28
CA LEU A 119 -1.22 9.98 -19.95
C LEU A 119 -0.66 9.32 -21.22
N GLN A 120 0.56 8.79 -21.17
CA GLN A 120 1.22 8.03 -22.23
C GLN A 120 1.87 6.78 -21.63
N ALA A 121 1.77 5.62 -22.29
CA ALA A 121 2.38 4.38 -21.80
C ALA A 121 3.88 4.36 -22.10
N VAL A 122 4.71 4.52 -21.06
CA VAL A 122 6.18 4.64 -21.19
C VAL A 122 6.94 3.36 -20.87
N LYS A 123 6.40 2.50 -19.99
CA LYS A 123 7.00 1.22 -19.59
C LYS A 123 5.93 0.15 -19.44
N ARG A 124 6.29 -1.11 -19.72
CA ARG A 124 5.45 -2.30 -19.56
C ARG A 124 6.25 -3.45 -18.96
N SER A 125 5.61 -4.29 -18.16
CA SER A 125 6.18 -5.56 -17.68
C SER A 125 5.12 -6.65 -17.73
N GLU A 126 5.49 -7.80 -18.31
CA GLU A 126 4.64 -9.00 -18.44
C GLU A 126 5.20 -10.18 -17.62
N ARG A 127 6.18 -9.92 -16.76
CA ARG A 127 6.84 -10.90 -15.88
C ARG A 127 6.70 -10.57 -14.38
N LEU A 128 6.18 -9.39 -14.05
CA LEU A 128 5.94 -8.95 -12.68
C LEU A 128 4.73 -9.66 -12.04
N VAL A 129 3.55 -9.63 -12.67
CA VAL A 129 2.32 -10.21 -12.10
C VAL A 129 1.96 -11.54 -12.80
N PRO A 130 1.75 -12.65 -12.06
CA PRO A 130 1.37 -13.94 -12.64
C PRO A 130 -0.04 -13.96 -13.26
N CYS A 131 -0.39 -15.10 -13.87
CA CYS A 131 -1.74 -15.33 -14.40
C CYS A 131 -2.81 -15.41 -13.30
N ALA A 132 -4.08 -15.17 -13.64
CA ALA A 132 -5.22 -15.23 -12.73
C ALA A 132 -5.46 -16.60 -12.04
N LYS A 133 -4.81 -17.67 -12.52
CA LYS A 133 -4.89 -19.04 -11.97
C LYS A 133 -3.55 -19.51 -11.37
N CYS A 134 -2.57 -18.62 -11.24
CA CYS A 134 -1.18 -18.96 -10.87
C CYS A 134 -0.89 -18.86 -9.36
N GLY A 135 -1.87 -18.51 -8.52
CA GLY A 135 -1.72 -18.46 -7.05
C GLY A 135 -1.85 -19.82 -6.35
N GLY A 136 -2.00 -20.92 -7.09
CA GLY A 136 -2.23 -22.24 -6.50
C GLY A 136 -3.62 -22.33 -5.83
N ILE A 137 -3.75 -23.13 -4.77
CA ILE A 137 -5.03 -23.36 -4.08
C ILE A 137 -5.58 -22.08 -3.43
N ALA A 138 -4.71 -21.09 -3.16
CA ALA A 138 -5.12 -19.75 -2.74
C ALA A 138 -5.95 -18.99 -3.80
N GLY A 139 -5.81 -19.34 -5.09
CA GLY A 139 -6.61 -18.78 -6.19
C GLY A 139 -5.85 -17.75 -7.05
N ASP A 140 -6.38 -16.53 -7.10
CA ASP A 140 -5.80 -15.43 -7.88
C ASP A 140 -4.61 -14.82 -7.13
N PRO A 141 -3.41 -14.73 -7.73
CA PRO A 141 -2.22 -14.26 -7.04
C PRO A 141 -2.05 -12.75 -6.95
N PHE A 142 -2.93 -11.93 -7.53
CA PHE A 142 -2.79 -10.47 -7.44
C PHE A 142 -3.39 -9.92 -6.15
N GLY A 143 -2.52 -9.57 -5.20
CA GLY A 143 -2.91 -8.93 -3.94
C GLY A 143 -3.22 -7.44 -4.12
N TYR A 144 -2.23 -6.64 -4.51
CA TYR A 144 -2.45 -5.22 -4.82
C TYR A 144 -1.35 -4.59 -5.70
N VAL A 145 -1.65 -3.40 -6.24
CA VAL A 145 -0.66 -2.39 -6.62
C VAL A 145 -0.91 -1.13 -5.79
N ARG A 146 0.15 -0.39 -5.46
CA ARG A 146 0.10 0.91 -4.75
C ARG A 146 1.10 1.87 -5.39
N ALA A 147 0.63 3.01 -5.86
CA ALA A 147 1.49 4.10 -6.35
C ALA A 147 1.83 5.07 -5.21
N TYR A 148 2.96 5.77 -5.33
CA TYR A 148 3.42 6.83 -4.43
C TYR A 148 4.36 7.79 -5.18
N ALA A 149 4.72 8.91 -4.56
CA ALA A 149 5.62 9.89 -5.17
C ALA A 149 6.97 9.25 -5.57
N GLY A 150 7.29 9.27 -6.87
CA GLY A 150 8.51 8.67 -7.42
C GLY A 150 8.52 7.13 -7.51
N GLY A 151 7.39 6.43 -7.42
CA GLY A 151 7.42 4.97 -7.57
C GLY A 151 6.12 4.20 -7.26
N PHE A 152 6.23 2.88 -7.22
CA PHE A 152 5.11 2.00 -6.91
C PHE A 152 5.55 0.64 -6.35
N THR A 153 4.63 -0.02 -5.64
CA THR A 153 4.77 -1.38 -5.13
C THR A 153 3.70 -2.29 -5.72
N VAL A 154 4.06 -3.54 -6.03
CA VAL A 154 3.13 -4.63 -6.36
C VAL A 154 3.29 -5.76 -5.36
N LEU A 155 2.18 -6.22 -4.77
CA LEU A 155 2.08 -7.43 -3.96
C LEU A 155 1.44 -8.55 -4.77
N ILE A 156 2.06 -9.73 -4.75
CA ILE A 156 1.47 -10.98 -5.18
C ILE A 156 1.56 -12.03 -4.06
N GLU A 157 0.63 -12.97 -4.03
CA GLU A 157 0.56 -14.01 -2.98
C GLU A 157 -0.02 -15.33 -3.52
N GLY A 158 0.11 -16.43 -2.78
CA GLY A 158 -0.43 -17.71 -3.20
C GLY A 158 -0.07 -18.89 -2.31
N GLY A 159 -0.15 -20.10 -2.88
CA GLY A 159 0.24 -21.35 -2.26
C GLY A 159 -0.96 -22.24 -1.86
N SER A 160 -0.82 -23.00 -0.78
CA SER A 160 -1.87 -23.86 -0.22
C SER A 160 -1.79 -23.95 1.30
N ARG A 161 -1.05 -24.95 1.82
CA ARG A 161 -0.62 -25.10 3.23
C ARG A 161 0.53 -24.15 3.54
N GLU A 162 1.55 -24.16 2.68
CA GLU A 162 2.52 -23.07 2.63
C GLU A 162 1.91 -21.93 1.84
N ARG A 163 1.88 -20.74 2.44
CA ARG A 163 1.43 -19.50 1.81
C ARG A 163 2.64 -18.63 1.52
N TRP A 164 2.85 -18.33 0.24
CA TRP A 164 3.92 -17.45 -0.19
C TRP A 164 3.38 -16.04 -0.46
N SER A 165 4.24 -15.04 -0.28
CA SER A 165 3.96 -13.64 -0.59
C SER A 165 5.22 -12.92 -1.05
N ASP A 166 5.09 -12.16 -2.13
CA ASP A 166 6.16 -11.52 -2.88
C ASP A 166 5.77 -10.04 -3.11
N GLU A 167 6.49 -9.09 -2.51
CA GLU A 167 6.28 -7.64 -2.65
C GLU A 167 7.46 -6.98 -3.36
N PHE A 168 7.22 -6.43 -4.56
CA PHE A 168 8.24 -5.76 -5.38
C PHE A 168 8.02 -4.25 -5.37
N GLY A 169 9.02 -3.50 -4.91
CA GLY A 169 9.02 -2.03 -4.92
C GLY A 169 9.91 -1.47 -6.01
N PHE A 170 9.35 -0.63 -6.87
CA PHE A 170 10.04 0.09 -7.93
C PHE A 170 10.11 1.58 -7.61
N ALA A 171 11.24 2.22 -7.93
CA ALA A 171 11.48 3.64 -7.73
C ALA A 171 12.06 4.27 -8.99
N TYR A 172 11.67 5.52 -9.27
CA TYR A 172 12.17 6.27 -10.41
C TYR A 172 13.62 6.73 -10.16
N SER A 173 14.48 6.45 -11.13
CA SER A 173 15.84 6.96 -11.20
C SER A 173 15.89 8.12 -12.19
N ALA A 174 16.06 9.34 -11.70
CA ALA A 174 16.25 10.52 -12.56
C ALA A 174 17.54 10.45 -13.41
N GLU A 175 18.54 9.69 -12.97
CA GLU A 175 19.78 9.41 -13.72
C GLU A 175 19.53 8.50 -14.93
N GLN A 176 18.70 7.45 -14.76
CA GLN A 176 18.42 6.47 -15.82
C GLN A 176 17.11 6.73 -16.57
N GLN A 177 16.34 7.73 -16.14
CA GLN A 177 14.99 8.12 -16.57
C GLN A 177 14.03 6.91 -16.63
N ASP A 178 14.05 6.09 -15.57
CA ASP A 178 13.35 4.79 -15.56
C ASP A 178 13.01 4.29 -14.15
N TRP A 179 12.05 3.37 -14.06
CA TRP A 179 11.66 2.70 -12.81
C TRP A 179 12.52 1.46 -12.62
N LEU A 180 13.44 1.56 -11.65
CA LEU A 180 14.32 0.49 -11.25
C LEU A 180 13.72 -0.26 -10.07
N LEU A 181 13.97 -1.57 -9.98
CA LEU A 181 13.72 -2.31 -8.74
C LEU A 181 14.55 -1.68 -7.61
N GLU A 182 13.89 -1.41 -6.48
CA GLU A 182 14.49 -0.84 -5.26
C GLU A 182 14.61 -1.91 -4.19
N LYS A 183 13.51 -2.65 -3.99
CA LYS A 183 13.39 -3.74 -3.01
C LYS A 183 12.58 -4.90 -3.57
N ALA A 184 12.87 -6.10 -3.08
CA ALA A 184 11.98 -7.25 -3.19
C ALA A 184 11.88 -7.93 -1.81
N VAL A 185 10.67 -8.10 -1.30
CA VAL A 185 10.39 -8.82 -0.07
C VAL A 185 9.73 -10.13 -0.46
N ARG A 186 10.20 -11.24 0.10
CA ARG A 186 9.65 -12.58 -0.17
C ARG A 186 9.46 -13.31 1.15
N SER A 187 8.37 -14.04 1.29
CA SER A 187 8.11 -14.83 2.49
C SER A 187 7.27 -16.08 2.20
N VAL A 188 7.48 -17.11 3.00
CA VAL A 188 6.65 -18.32 3.06
C VAL A 188 6.21 -18.53 4.51
N VAL A 189 4.93 -18.82 4.74
CA VAL A 189 4.37 -19.19 6.05
C VAL A 189 3.64 -20.51 5.91
N ASP A 190 3.99 -21.49 6.74
CA ASP A 190 3.28 -22.75 6.85
C ASP A 190 2.05 -22.58 7.77
N THR A 191 0.84 -22.71 7.21
CA THR A 191 -0.41 -22.49 7.97
C THR A 191 -0.78 -23.62 8.93
N ASP A 192 -0.03 -24.74 8.93
CA ASP A 192 -0.27 -25.89 9.82
C ASP A 192 0.68 -25.85 11.04
N THR A 193 1.96 -25.54 10.81
CA THR A 193 2.98 -25.43 11.89
C THR A 193 3.12 -24.02 12.46
N GLY A 194 2.82 -22.99 11.66
CA GLY A 194 3.11 -21.59 11.98
C GLY A 194 4.55 -21.16 11.70
N GLU A 195 5.40 -22.01 11.11
CA GLU A 195 6.77 -21.63 10.73
C GLU A 195 6.78 -20.60 9.60
N ASP A 196 7.57 -19.53 9.75
CA ASP A 196 7.80 -18.51 8.72
C ASP A 196 9.25 -18.46 8.26
N LYS A 197 9.43 -18.11 6.98
CA LYS A 197 10.72 -17.83 6.34
C LYS A 197 10.59 -16.55 5.54
N ARG A 198 11.59 -15.67 5.61
CA ARG A 198 11.56 -14.35 4.95
C ARG A 198 12.92 -14.00 4.33
N LEU A 199 12.87 -13.30 3.20
CA LEU A 199 14.02 -12.73 2.50
C LEU A 199 13.73 -11.29 2.09
N ASP A 200 14.55 -10.35 2.57
CA ASP A 200 14.51 -8.93 2.22
C ASP A 200 15.70 -8.58 1.31
N LEU A 201 15.44 -8.40 0.02
CA LEU A 201 16.42 -7.99 -1.00
C LEU A 201 16.33 -6.48 -1.27
N GLN A 202 17.48 -5.86 -1.50
CA GLN A 202 17.64 -4.44 -1.85
C GLN A 202 18.52 -4.32 -3.10
N ARG A 203 18.60 -3.12 -3.71
CA ARG A 203 19.43 -2.86 -4.91
C ARG A 203 20.88 -3.37 -4.85
N LYS A 204 21.48 -3.45 -3.65
CA LYS A 204 22.81 -4.05 -3.44
C LYS A 204 22.91 -5.55 -3.76
N ASP A 205 21.80 -6.29 -3.75
CA ASP A 205 21.75 -7.75 -3.86
C ASP A 205 21.44 -8.23 -5.29
N PHE A 206 20.84 -7.37 -6.11
CA PHE A 206 20.43 -7.69 -7.49
C PHE A 206 20.87 -6.65 -8.55
N GLY A 207 21.50 -5.55 -8.15
CA GLY A 207 21.96 -4.49 -9.06
C GLY A 207 20.84 -3.58 -9.57
N ALA A 208 21.09 -2.88 -10.68
CA ALA A 208 20.05 -2.10 -11.36
C ALA A 208 19.28 -3.01 -12.33
N ILE A 209 17.96 -3.12 -12.13
CA ILE A 209 17.05 -3.87 -13.00
C ILE A 209 15.87 -2.96 -13.34
N ARG A 210 15.62 -2.69 -14.63
CA ARG A 210 14.48 -1.89 -15.10
C ARG A 210 13.18 -2.70 -15.05
N LEU A 211 12.04 -2.03 -14.93
CA LEU A 211 10.72 -2.66 -14.88
C LEU A 211 10.44 -3.62 -16.06
N GLU A 212 10.89 -3.28 -17.27
CA GLU A 212 10.73 -4.11 -18.47
C GLU A 212 11.69 -5.32 -18.51
N GLU A 213 12.89 -5.17 -17.92
CA GLU A 213 13.91 -6.21 -17.78
C GLU A 213 13.60 -7.19 -16.65
N PHE A 214 12.85 -6.74 -15.64
CA PHE A 214 12.50 -7.47 -14.43
C PHE A 214 11.86 -8.83 -14.68
N ASP A 215 12.23 -9.79 -13.84
CA ASP A 215 11.79 -11.18 -13.90
C ASP A 215 11.69 -11.72 -12.46
N ARG A 216 10.49 -11.87 -11.92
CA ARG A 216 10.34 -12.30 -10.52
C ARG A 216 10.93 -13.70 -10.27
N ASP A 217 10.89 -14.56 -11.29
CA ASP A 217 11.30 -15.96 -11.20
C ASP A 217 12.84 -16.11 -11.34
N LYS A 218 13.58 -15.00 -11.52
CA LYS A 218 15.06 -14.96 -11.51
C LYS A 218 15.69 -14.32 -10.27
N LEU A 219 14.89 -13.67 -9.41
CA LEU A 219 15.38 -13.25 -8.09
C LEU A 219 15.51 -14.47 -7.16
N PRO A 220 16.44 -14.46 -6.18
CA PRO A 220 16.49 -15.46 -5.12
C PRO A 220 15.12 -15.63 -4.42
N SER A 221 14.67 -16.87 -4.27
CA SER A 221 13.39 -17.23 -3.64
C SER A 221 13.57 -17.67 -2.18
N VAL A 222 12.44 -17.77 -1.47
CA VAL A 222 12.35 -18.50 -0.20
C VAL A 222 11.78 -19.88 -0.51
N GLU A 223 12.49 -20.94 -0.17
CA GLU A 223 12.02 -22.32 -0.39
C GLU A 223 11.16 -22.82 0.79
N GLY A 224 10.16 -23.64 0.48
CA GLY A 224 9.31 -24.34 1.45
C GLY A 224 10.05 -25.39 2.27
N THR A 225 9.30 -26.15 3.07
CA THR A 225 9.81 -27.11 4.07
C THR A 225 9.37 -28.53 3.76
#